data_AF-A0A149V6F2-F1
#
_entry.id   AF-A0A149V6F2-F1
#
_cell.length_a   1.000
_cell.length_b   1.000
_cell.length_c   1.000
_cell.angle_alpha   90.00
_cell.angle_beta   90.00
_cell.angle_gamma   90.00
#
_symmetry.space_group_name_H-M   'P 1'
#
loop_
_entity.id
_entity.type
_entity.pdbx_description
1 polymer ?
#
loop_
_entity_poly.entity_id
_entity_poly.type
_entity_poly.pdbx_seq_one_letter_code
_entity_poly.pdbx_strand_id
1 'polypeptide(L)'
;MPKHKITLKPQHSGGYLAILTDEHSNFVEFGKCQSEERDGKRHITGPSTRGLMGWVFDLWPIGGGLFHATVTDNRDWLIVFHDCETVMNAGQKCIEGWTNDVRTLEPAEKRAAA
;
A
#
# COMPACT_ATOMS: atom_id res chain seq x y z
N MET A 1 1.87 -8.47 17.95
CA MET A 1 0.87 -7.78 17.10
C MET A 1 1.51 -7.43 15.77
N PRO A 2 0.76 -7.28 14.66
CA PRO A 2 1.30 -6.76 13.40
C PRO A 2 1.93 -5.38 13.59
N LYS A 3 3.09 -5.14 12.98
CA LYS A 3 3.88 -3.92 13.15
C LYS A 3 3.47 -2.79 12.22
N HIS A 4 2.87 -3.11 11.09
CA HIS A 4 2.48 -2.12 10.09
C HIS A 4 0.99 -2.23 9.79
N LYS A 5 0.35 -1.08 9.65
CA LYS A 5 -1.02 -0.92 9.18
C LYS A 5 -1.02 -0.11 7.90
N ILE A 6 -1.77 -0.54 6.89
CA ILE A 6 -2.13 0.29 5.74
C ILE A 6 -3.63 0.60 5.80
N THR A 7 -4.00 1.85 5.57
CA THR A 7 -5.40 2.27 5.45
C THR A 7 -5.58 3.04 4.15
N LEU A 8 -6.54 2.65 3.32
CA LEU A 8 -6.94 3.38 2.12
C LEU A 8 -8.34 3.98 2.31
N LYS A 9 -8.47 5.28 2.06
CA LYS A 9 -9.72 6.03 2.17
C LYS A 9 -10.03 6.74 0.86
N PRO A 10 -11.28 6.67 0.35
CA PRO A 10 -11.67 7.50 -0.77
C PRO A 10 -11.69 8.99 -0.37
N GLN A 11 -11.30 9.87 -1.28
CA GLN A 11 -11.33 11.32 -1.10
C GLN A 11 -12.49 11.93 -1.90
N HIS A 12 -13.08 13.01 -1.39
CA HIS A 12 -14.15 13.73 -2.07
C HIS A 12 -13.76 14.28 -3.45
N SER A 13 -12.48 14.54 -3.68
CA SER A 13 -11.92 15.08 -4.92
C SER A 13 -11.80 14.07 -6.08
N GLY A 14 -12.19 12.81 -5.88
CA GLY A 14 -12.03 11.77 -6.91
C GLY A 14 -10.62 11.17 -6.92
N GLY A 15 -10.28 10.47 -5.84
CA GLY A 15 -9.00 9.80 -5.63
C GLY A 15 -8.99 9.06 -4.30
N TYR A 16 -7.82 8.62 -3.87
CA TYR A 16 -7.64 7.91 -2.61
C TYR A 16 -6.47 8.44 -1.80
N LEU A 17 -6.61 8.37 -0.49
CA LEU A 17 -5.57 8.61 0.49
C LEU A 17 -5.16 7.28 1.11
N ALA A 18 -3.90 6.87 0.92
CA ALA A 18 -3.33 5.76 1.67
C ALA A 18 -2.45 6.28 2.81
N ILE A 19 -2.52 5.63 3.98
CA ILE A 19 -1.69 5.94 5.15
C ILE A 19 -1.08 4.63 5.65
N LEU A 20 0.26 4.54 5.57
CA LEU A 20 1.04 3.50 6.24
C LEU A 20 1.38 3.99 7.64
N THR A 21 1.17 3.17 8.66
CA THR A 21 1.50 3.47 10.05
C THR A 21 2.28 2.32 10.66
N ASP A 22 3.34 2.60 11.43
CA ASP A 22 4.11 1.60 12.16
C ASP A 22 3.64 1.45 13.64
N GLU A 23 4.28 0.55 14.38
CA GLU A 23 3.99 0.28 15.80
C GLU A 23 4.27 1.47 16.73
N HIS A 24 5.03 2.46 16.26
CA HIS A 24 5.40 3.67 16.98
C HIS A 24 4.54 4.88 16.58
N SER A 25 3.47 4.67 15.81
CA SER A 25 2.61 5.73 15.26
C SER A 25 3.32 6.69 14.30
N ASN A 26 4.49 6.32 13.78
CA ASN A 26 5.06 7.02 12.62
C ASN A 26 4.21 6.70 11.40
N PHE A 27 4.10 7.64 10.47
CA PHE A 27 3.27 7.46 9.29
C PHE A 27 3.91 7.96 8.00
N VAL A 28 3.51 7.32 6.91
CA VAL A 28 3.76 7.76 5.54
C VAL A 28 2.42 7.97 4.86
N GLU A 29 2.27 9.12 4.22
CA GLU A 29 1.06 9.50 3.51
C GLU A 29 1.26 9.33 2.00
N PHE A 30 0.27 8.76 1.33
CA PHE A 30 0.15 8.69 -0.12
C PHE A 30 -1.14 9.42 -0.51
N GLY A 31 -1.05 10.75 -0.59
CA GLY A 31 -2.22 11.63 -0.69
C GLY A 31 -2.79 11.84 -2.09
N LYS A 32 -2.21 11.19 -3.12
CA LYS A 32 -2.61 11.33 -4.52
C LYS A 32 -2.80 9.99 -5.20
N CYS A 33 -3.33 8.99 -4.48
CA CYS A 33 -3.55 7.67 -5.08
C CYS A 33 -4.69 7.71 -6.09
N GLN A 34 -4.49 7.07 -7.23
CA GLN A 34 -5.43 7.03 -8.35
C GLN A 34 -5.70 5.60 -8.78
N SER A 35 -6.89 5.39 -9.32
CA SER A 35 -7.26 4.11 -9.91
C SER A 35 -6.72 4.02 -11.33
N GLU A 36 -6.04 2.93 -11.66
CA GLU A 36 -5.60 2.61 -13.02
C GLU A 36 -5.91 1.14 -13.34
N GLU A 37 -6.01 0.81 -14.63
CA GLU A 37 -6.11 -0.58 -15.08
C GLU A 37 -4.71 -1.08 -15.43
N ARG A 38 -4.30 -2.19 -14.81
CA ARG A 38 -3.00 -2.82 -15.02
C ARG A 38 -3.16 -4.34 -14.97
N ASP A 39 -2.65 -5.04 -15.99
CA ASP A 39 -2.74 -6.50 -16.11
C ASP A 39 -4.16 -7.07 -15.93
N GLY A 40 -5.18 -6.36 -16.46
CA GLY A 40 -6.59 -6.74 -16.35
C GLY A 40 -7.19 -6.60 -14.95
N LYS A 41 -6.47 -5.95 -14.01
CA LYS A 41 -6.94 -5.64 -12.66
C LYS A 41 -6.99 -4.14 -12.46
N ARG A 42 -7.93 -3.69 -11.62
CA ARG A 42 -7.96 -2.31 -11.17
C ARG A 42 -7.02 -2.15 -9.98
N HIS A 43 -5.97 -1.37 -10.20
CA HIS A 43 -4.99 -0.99 -9.18
C HIS A 43 -5.32 0.39 -8.64
N ILE A 44 -5.03 0.61 -7.36
CA ILE A 44 -5.00 1.94 -6.75
C ILE A 44 -3.56 2.21 -6.34
N THR A 45 -2.91 3.14 -7.02
CA THR A 45 -1.49 3.44 -6.82
C THR A 45 -1.24 4.92 -6.60
N GLY A 46 -0.20 5.26 -5.85
CA GLY A 46 0.22 6.64 -5.69
C GLY A 46 1.56 6.78 -4.99
N PRO A 47 2.29 7.88 -5.25
CA PRO A 47 3.54 8.18 -4.57
C PRO A 47 3.31 8.74 -3.17
N SER A 48 4.31 8.59 -2.31
CA SER A 48 4.36 9.23 -1.00
C SER A 48 4.29 10.76 -1.15
N THR A 49 3.41 11.40 -0.39
CA THR A 49 3.26 12.86 -0.32
C THR A 49 3.87 13.45 0.95
N ARG A 50 4.01 12.65 2.02
CA ARG A 50 4.60 13.05 3.30
C ARG A 50 5.24 11.86 4.01
N GLY A 51 6.35 12.11 4.70
CA GLY A 51 7.13 11.07 5.38
C GLY A 51 8.26 10.58 4.47
N LEU A 52 8.24 9.29 4.13
CA LEU A 52 9.27 8.65 3.31
C LEU A 52 9.12 8.99 1.82
N MET A 53 9.82 10.03 1.36
CA MET A 53 9.79 10.46 -0.04
C MET A 53 10.35 9.40 -0.99
N GLY A 54 9.71 9.23 -2.15
CA GLY A 54 10.11 8.26 -3.18
C GLY A 54 9.46 6.88 -3.01
N TRP A 55 8.68 6.68 -1.95
CA TRP A 55 7.91 5.46 -1.77
C TRP A 55 6.65 5.48 -2.62
N VAL A 56 6.19 4.29 -3.00
CA VAL A 56 5.02 4.05 -3.84
C VAL A 56 4.13 3.04 -3.14
N PHE A 57 2.84 3.35 -3.09
CA PHE A 57 1.78 2.46 -2.67
C PHE A 57 1.10 1.85 -3.89
N ASP A 58 0.70 0.59 -3.79
CA ASP A 58 -0.11 -0.09 -4.78
C ASP A 58 -1.05 -1.09 -4.10
N LEU A 59 -2.28 -1.20 -4.59
CA LEU A 59 -3.31 -2.08 -4.05
C LEU A 59 -4.22 -2.59 -5.16
N TRP A 60 -4.55 -3.88 -5.14
CA TRP A 60 -5.43 -4.52 -6.12
C TRP A 60 -6.31 -5.61 -5.49
N PRO A 61 -7.47 -5.92 -6.07
CA PRO A 61 -8.32 -7.00 -5.59
C PRO A 61 -7.69 -8.37 -5.87
N ILE A 62 -7.83 -9.29 -4.92
CA ILE A 62 -7.42 -10.71 -5.07
C ILE A 62 -8.61 -11.66 -5.07
N GLY A 63 -9.84 -11.13 -5.03
CA GLY A 63 -11.08 -11.92 -4.99
C GLY A 63 -11.63 -12.08 -3.58
N GLY A 64 -12.86 -12.58 -3.46
CA GLY A 64 -13.49 -12.81 -2.15
C GLY A 64 -13.74 -11.56 -1.30
N GLY A 65 -13.67 -10.36 -1.89
CA GLY A 65 -13.74 -9.09 -1.15
C GLY A 65 -12.44 -8.66 -0.48
N LEU A 66 -11.34 -9.39 -0.72
CA LEU A 66 -10.01 -9.10 -0.22
C LEU A 66 -9.15 -8.35 -1.25
N PHE A 67 -8.17 -7.65 -0.73
CA PHE A 67 -7.20 -6.89 -1.49
C PHE A 67 -5.78 -7.27 -1.07
N HIS A 68 -4.85 -7.17 -1.99
CA HIS A 68 -3.42 -7.21 -1.71
C HIS A 68 -2.86 -5.80 -1.87
N ALA A 69 -1.94 -5.42 -1.00
CA ALA A 69 -1.25 -4.15 -1.10
C ALA A 69 0.25 -4.28 -0.92
N THR A 70 1.00 -3.39 -1.57
CA THR A 70 2.44 -3.27 -1.42
C THR A 70 2.84 -1.82 -1.20
N VAL A 71 3.88 -1.62 -0.41
CA VAL A 71 4.54 -0.31 -0.26
C VAL A 71 6.03 -0.50 -0.45
N THR A 72 6.63 0.25 -1.37
CA THR A 72 8.04 0.08 -1.75
C THR A 72 8.71 1.40 -2.11
N ASP A 73 10.01 1.51 -1.89
CA ASP A 73 10.84 2.61 -2.42
C ASP A 73 11.40 2.31 -3.82
N ASN A 74 11.00 1.17 -4.42
CA ASN A 74 11.51 0.64 -5.68
C ASN A 74 13.03 0.41 -5.71
N ARG A 75 13.69 0.33 -4.54
CA ARG A 75 15.15 0.18 -4.44
C ARG A 75 15.51 -0.94 -3.48
N ASP A 76 15.21 -0.74 -2.21
CA ASP A 76 15.76 -1.51 -1.11
C ASP A 76 14.67 -2.24 -0.32
N TRP A 77 13.44 -1.72 -0.29
CA TRP A 77 12.41 -2.18 0.65
C TRP A 77 11.07 -2.46 -0.01
N LEU A 78 10.40 -3.51 0.49
CA LEU A 78 9.05 -3.88 0.13
C LEU A 78 8.29 -4.34 1.38
N ILE A 79 7.15 -3.71 1.64
CA ILE A 79 6.19 -4.12 2.67
C ILE A 79 4.98 -4.74 1.98
N VAL A 80 4.59 -5.94 2.40
CA VAL A 80 3.53 -6.73 1.73
C VAL A 80 2.35 -6.95 2.67
N PHE A 81 1.15 -6.63 2.18
CA PHE A 81 -0.11 -6.85 2.87
C PHE A 81 -0.92 -7.86 2.04
N HIS A 82 -0.98 -9.11 2.52
CA HIS A 82 -1.63 -10.19 1.79
C HIS A 82 -3.15 -10.11 1.83
N ASP A 83 -3.70 -9.75 2.99
CA ASP A 83 -5.14 -9.77 3.28
C ASP A 83 -5.60 -8.41 3.80
N CYS A 84 -5.83 -7.48 2.87
CA CYS A 84 -6.50 -6.23 3.16
C CYS A 84 -8.02 -6.40 3.02
N GLU A 85 -8.77 -5.88 3.98
CA GLU A 85 -10.22 -6.04 4.07
C GLU A 85 -10.92 -4.68 3.99
N THR A 86 -12.16 -4.71 3.51
CA THR A 86 -13.02 -3.54 3.64
C THR A 86 -13.56 -3.43 5.07
N VAL A 87 -13.37 -2.28 5.70
CA VAL A 87 -13.90 -1.96 7.03
C VAL A 87 -14.71 -0.67 7.03
N MET A 88 -15.54 -0.49 8.07
CA MET A 88 -16.20 0.79 8.36
C MET A 88 -15.39 1.53 9.42
N ASN A 89 -14.85 2.70 9.07
CA ASN A 89 -14.07 3.55 9.98
C ASN A 89 -14.69 4.95 10.01
N ALA A 90 -15.14 5.38 11.19
CA ALA A 90 -15.82 6.68 11.40
C ALA A 90 -16.97 6.96 10.40
N GLY A 91 -17.74 5.94 10.06
CA GLY A 91 -18.86 6.04 9.10
C GLY A 91 -18.46 6.02 7.62
N GLN A 92 -17.17 5.89 7.31
CA GLN A 92 -16.65 5.80 5.95
C GLN A 92 -16.11 4.38 5.66
N LYS A 93 -16.48 3.84 4.49
CA LYS A 93 -15.94 2.58 3.98
C LYS A 93 -14.47 2.78 3.58
N CYS A 94 -13.57 2.01 4.20
CA CYS A 94 -12.13 2.06 3.98
C CYS A 94 -11.60 0.65 3.69
N ILE A 95 -10.38 0.54 3.17
CA ILE A 95 -9.65 -0.73 3.13
C ILE A 95 -8.54 -0.67 4.17
N GLU A 96 -8.43 -1.69 5.01
CA GLU A 96 -7.39 -1.80 6.03
C GLU A 96 -6.64 -3.13 5.90
N GLY A 97 -5.33 -3.11 6.10
CA GLY A 97 -4.50 -4.30 6.18
C GLY A 97 -3.43 -4.17 7.24
N TRP A 98 -2.99 -5.31 7.76
CA TRP A 98 -1.97 -5.40 8.80
C TRP A 98 -0.90 -6.39 8.40
N THR A 99 0.37 -6.08 8.67
CA THR A 99 1.46 -6.99 8.30
C THR A 99 2.69 -6.88 9.19
N ASN A 100 3.47 -7.95 9.20
CA ASN A 100 4.87 -8.01 9.65
C ASN A 100 5.82 -8.33 8.48
N ASP A 101 5.29 -8.53 7.27
CA ASP A 101 6.04 -8.95 6.10
C ASP A 101 6.74 -7.74 5.47
N VAL A 102 7.97 -7.51 5.94
CA VAL A 102 8.90 -6.50 5.41
C VAL A 102 10.08 -7.24 4.81
N ARG A 103 10.36 -6.94 3.54
CA ARG A 103 11.37 -7.62 2.73
C ARG A 103 12.37 -6.60 2.20
N THR A 104 13.61 -7.06 2.05
CA THR A 104 14.62 -6.34 1.27
C THR A 104 14.47 -6.72 -0.20
N LEU A 105 14.46 -5.74 -1.08
CA LEU A 105 14.55 -5.96 -2.52
C LEU A 105 16.02 -6.23 -2.86
N GLU A 106 16.30 -7.34 -3.52
CA GLU A 106 17.65 -7.54 -4.05
C GLU A 106 17.89 -6.57 -5.21
N PRO A 107 19.07 -5.92 -5.28
CA PRO A 107 19.42 -5.07 -6.40
C PRO A 107 19.30 -5.84 -7.71
N ALA A 108 18.74 -5.20 -8.74
CA ALA A 108 18.51 -5.80 -10.06
C ALA A 108 19.78 -6.44 -10.66
N GLU A 109 20.98 -5.97 -10.30
CA GLU A 109 22.26 -6.52 -10.74
C GLU A 109 22.50 -7.99 -10.36
N LYS A 110 21.87 -8.52 -9.30
CA LYS A 110 22.00 -9.94 -8.93
C LYS A 110 21.03 -10.87 -9.67
N ARG A 111 19.97 -10.34 -10.29
CA ARG A 111 18.99 -11.16 -11.04
C ARG A 111 19.44 -11.52 -12.45
N ALA A 112 20.44 -10.82 -13.01
CA ALA A 112 20.98 -11.10 -14.34
C ALA A 112 22.11 -12.16 -14.33
N ALA A 113 22.48 -12.69 -13.17
CA ALA A 113 23.60 -13.62 -13.00
C ALA A 113 23.19 -15.01 -12.46
N ALA A 114 21.89 -15.34 -12.44
CA ALA A 114 21.36 -16.64 -12.00
C ALA A 114 20.68 -17.40 -13.14
#